data_AF-A0A969HI16-F1
#
_entry.id   AF-A0A969HI16-F1
#
_cell.length_a   1.000
_cell.length_b   1.000
_cell.length_c   1.000
_cell.angle_alpha   90.00
_cell.angle_beta   90.00
_cell.angle_gamma   90.00
#
_symmetry.space_group_name_H-M   'P 1'
#
loop_
_entity.id
_entity.type
_entity.pdbx_description
1 polymer ?
#
loop_
_entity_poly.entity_id
_entity_poly.type
_entity_poly.pdbx_seq_one_letter_code
_entity_poly.pdbx_strand_id
1 'polypeptide(L)'
;MANFEEQGAVAGVSRVLEGIALHYFGNLNNIISLQSVNLFGFGEIDWVLIRHKLMKAEVDDFVTVEIRTDLTSKIESSMLNRTVVYKAWNTKGYWVISEHVYANLVKRYGFKESSYSSEHPCRFFLCDSAIFKDDYLTLNPNRYVSVDLDEVYQPTPYNLVLPDKDKVVQVFNAKMRAELLGSIYTVVRKRL
;
A
#
# COMPACT_ATOMS: atom_id res chain seq x y z
N MET A 1 6.90 -13.49 -10.73
CA MET A 1 6.46 -12.11 -10.40
C MET A 1 6.62 -11.28 -11.66
N ALA A 2 5.55 -10.65 -12.15
CA ALA A 2 5.67 -9.71 -13.26
C ALA A 2 6.36 -8.43 -12.75
N ASN A 3 7.32 -7.91 -13.51
CA ASN A 3 7.98 -6.64 -13.18
C ASN A 3 7.03 -5.49 -13.58
N PHE A 4 6.61 -4.69 -12.60
CA PHE A 4 5.79 -3.50 -12.81
C PHE A 4 6.71 -2.32 -13.05
N GLU A 5 7.01 -1.97 -14.31
CA GLU A 5 7.95 -0.88 -14.61
C GLU A 5 7.39 0.12 -15.63
N GLU A 6 6.30 0.81 -15.28
CA GLU A 6 6.25 2.20 -15.70
C GLU A 6 7.08 3.00 -14.69
N GLN A 7 8.28 3.41 -15.10
CA GLN A 7 9.20 4.17 -14.27
C GLN A 7 8.53 5.48 -13.84
N GLY A 8 8.47 5.72 -12.54
CA GLY A 8 8.06 6.99 -11.98
C GLY A 8 9.10 8.09 -12.21
N ALA A 9 8.80 9.31 -11.75
CA ALA A 9 9.74 10.42 -11.75
C ALA A 9 10.99 10.14 -10.87
N VAL A 10 10.86 9.25 -9.90
CA VAL A 10 11.91 8.74 -9.03
C VAL A 10 12.40 7.40 -9.56
N ALA A 11 13.69 7.33 -9.90
CA ALA A 11 14.32 6.13 -10.40
C ALA A 11 14.10 4.93 -9.45
N GLY A 12 13.57 3.83 -10.00
CA GLY A 12 13.31 2.59 -9.24
C GLY A 12 12.00 2.56 -8.46
N VAL A 13 11.18 3.63 -8.52
CA VAL A 13 9.83 3.64 -7.93
C VAL A 13 8.80 3.55 -9.06
N SER A 14 7.83 2.64 -8.92
CA SER A 14 6.71 2.53 -9.86
C SER A 14 5.85 3.79 -9.81
N ARG A 15 5.38 4.27 -10.97
CA ARG A 15 4.45 5.40 -11.10
C ARG A 15 3.20 5.26 -10.23
N VAL A 16 2.72 4.03 -10.01
CA VAL A 16 1.58 3.76 -9.12
C VAL A 16 1.91 4.12 -7.66
N LEU A 17 3.10 3.73 -7.19
CA LEU A 17 3.54 4.03 -5.83
C LEU A 17 3.74 5.54 -5.63
N GLU A 18 4.24 6.25 -6.64
CA GLU A 18 4.33 7.72 -6.61
C GLU A 18 2.96 8.38 -6.57
N GLY A 19 2.01 7.92 -7.38
CA GLY A 19 0.64 8.42 -7.38
C GLY A 19 -0.02 8.24 -6.01
N ILE A 20 0.17 7.07 -5.38
CA ILE A 20 -0.30 6.83 -4.01
C ILE A 20 0.42 7.73 -3.01
N ALA A 21 1.74 7.88 -3.12
CA ALA A 21 2.52 8.75 -2.25
C ALA A 21 2.02 10.21 -2.34
N LEU A 22 1.92 10.78 -3.54
CA LEU A 22 1.40 12.13 -3.74
C LEU A 22 -0.01 12.30 -3.20
N HIS A 23 -0.88 11.33 -3.42
CA HIS A 23 -2.26 11.41 -2.98
C HIS A 23 -2.42 11.22 -1.45
N TYR A 24 -1.61 10.38 -0.82
CA TYR A 24 -1.67 10.16 0.63
C TYR A 24 -0.90 11.23 1.41
N PHE A 25 0.31 11.54 0.98
CA PHE A 25 1.25 12.41 1.68
C PHE A 25 1.22 13.87 1.20
N GLY A 26 0.72 14.14 -0.01
CA GLY A 26 0.69 15.48 -0.62
C GLY A 26 2.00 15.90 -1.30
N ASN A 27 3.09 15.15 -1.13
CA ASN A 27 4.39 15.38 -1.79
C ASN A 27 5.28 14.12 -1.68
N LEU A 28 6.48 14.15 -2.29
CA LEU A 28 7.45 13.04 -2.30
C LEU A 28 8.62 13.23 -1.31
N ASN A 29 8.58 14.24 -0.44
CA ASN A 29 9.72 14.58 0.42
C ASN A 29 9.89 13.55 1.54
N ASN A 30 11.11 13.03 1.68
CA ASN A 30 11.47 12.06 2.73
C ASN A 30 10.60 10.80 2.68
N ILE A 31 10.25 10.34 1.47
CA ILE A 31 9.50 9.12 1.26
C ILE A 31 10.42 8.01 0.78
N ILE A 32 10.30 6.83 1.39
CA ILE A 32 10.90 5.60 0.91
C ILE A 32 9.83 4.53 0.69
N SER A 33 10.08 3.61 -0.22
CA SER A 33 9.27 2.42 -0.42
C SER A 33 10.01 1.18 0.07
N LEU A 34 9.38 0.39 0.93
CA LEU A 34 9.87 -0.93 1.34
C LEU A 34 9.03 -2.02 0.68
N GLN A 35 9.68 -2.98 0.03
CA GLN A 35 9.01 -4.13 -0.58
C GLN A 35 8.96 -5.33 0.38
N SER A 36 7.91 -6.16 0.25
CA SER A 36 7.76 -7.46 0.92
C SER A 36 8.06 -7.39 2.42
N VAL A 37 7.22 -6.66 3.15
CA VAL A 37 7.37 -6.51 4.59
C VAL A 37 6.49 -7.54 5.29
N ASN A 38 7.12 -8.56 5.85
CA ASN A 38 6.43 -9.55 6.67
C ASN A 38 6.32 -9.07 8.12
N LEU A 39 5.09 -9.01 8.61
CA LEU A 39 4.74 -8.58 9.96
C LEU A 39 4.10 -9.74 10.71
N PHE A 40 4.65 -10.09 11.87
CA PHE A 40 4.11 -11.17 12.71
C PHE A 40 2.66 -10.87 13.12
N GLY A 41 1.76 -11.82 12.89
CA GLY A 41 0.33 -11.67 13.17
C GLY A 41 -0.46 -10.82 12.18
N PHE A 42 0.20 -10.17 11.21
CA PHE A 42 -0.43 -9.35 10.17
C PHE A 42 -0.24 -9.93 8.76
N GLY A 43 0.84 -10.69 8.55
CA GLY A 43 1.19 -11.30 7.27
C GLY A 43 2.13 -10.43 6.44
N GLU A 44 2.28 -10.77 5.16
CA GLU A 44 3.10 -10.01 4.22
C GLU A 44 2.33 -8.82 3.63
N ILE A 45 3.00 -7.67 3.57
CA ILE A 45 2.56 -6.49 2.84
C ILE A 45 3.47 -6.35 1.61
N ASP A 46 2.86 -6.23 0.43
CA ASP A 46 3.61 -6.12 -0.82
C ASP A 46 4.53 -4.88 -0.80
N TRP A 47 3.99 -3.74 -0.37
CA TRP A 47 4.71 -2.48 -0.27
C TRP A 47 4.30 -1.65 0.95
N VAL A 48 5.26 -0.97 1.56
CA VAL A 48 5.01 0.06 2.58
C VAL A 48 5.68 1.34 2.13
N LEU A 49 4.90 2.41 2.00
CA LEU A 49 5.43 3.75 1.77
C LEU A 49 5.58 4.44 3.11
N ILE A 50 6.78 4.92 3.40
CA ILE A 50 7.13 5.52 4.68
C ILE A 50 7.58 6.94 4.43
N ARG A 51 6.91 7.90 5.07
CA ARG A 51 7.50 9.20 5.34
C ARG A 51 8.36 9.08 6.58
N HIS A 52 9.60 9.51 6.49
CA HIS A 52 10.53 9.49 7.62
C HIS A 52 10.92 10.92 8.03
N LYS A 53 11.38 11.05 9.29
CA LYS A 53 11.95 12.32 9.76
C LYS A 53 13.22 12.64 8.98
N LEU A 54 13.43 13.91 8.68
CA LEU A 54 14.56 14.38 7.90
C LEU A 54 15.89 13.87 8.51
N MET A 55 16.70 13.20 7.69
CA MET A 55 18.00 12.62 8.05
C MET A 55 17.97 11.62 9.22
N LYS A 56 16.82 11.00 9.51
CA LYS A 56 16.66 9.98 10.54
C LYS A 56 15.94 8.77 9.98
N ALA A 57 16.41 7.58 10.35
CA ALA A 57 15.70 6.33 10.11
C ALA A 57 14.61 6.12 11.17
N GLU A 58 13.67 7.06 11.20
CA GLU A 58 12.53 7.12 12.12
C GLU A 58 11.27 7.45 11.32
N VAL A 59 10.30 6.55 11.33
CA VAL A 59 8.98 6.72 10.71
C VAL A 59 8.28 7.94 11.30
N ASP A 60 7.81 8.82 10.43
CA ASP A 60 6.92 9.93 10.74
C ASP A 60 5.47 9.53 10.48
N ASP A 61 5.21 8.99 9.28
CA ASP A 61 3.92 8.42 8.88
C ASP A 61 4.14 7.30 7.85
N PHE A 62 3.18 6.41 7.69
CA PHE A 62 3.25 5.32 6.71
C PHE A 62 1.89 4.95 6.15
N VAL A 63 1.93 4.34 4.97
CA VAL A 63 0.76 3.77 4.30
C VAL A 63 1.16 2.43 3.67
N THR A 64 0.29 1.44 3.80
CA THR A 64 0.51 0.12 3.18
C THR A 64 -0.11 0.08 1.79
N VAL A 65 0.52 -0.63 0.86
CA VAL A 65 0.03 -0.80 -0.50
C VAL A 65 0.04 -2.30 -0.85
N GLU A 66 -1.12 -2.79 -1.29
CA GLU A 66 -1.30 -4.16 -1.77
C GLU A 66 -1.78 -4.16 -3.22
N ILE A 67 -1.17 -4.99 -4.04
CA ILE A 67 -1.47 -5.08 -5.47
C ILE A 67 -2.18 -6.40 -5.73
N ARG A 68 -3.39 -6.36 -6.29
CA ARG A 68 -4.17 -7.57 -6.60
C ARG A 68 -4.68 -7.50 -8.03
N THR A 69 -4.40 -8.55 -8.79
CA THR A 69 -4.87 -8.69 -10.18
C THR A 69 -6.16 -9.51 -10.29
N ASP A 70 -6.51 -10.25 -9.25
CA ASP A 70 -7.72 -11.07 -9.18
C ASP A 70 -8.25 -11.14 -7.75
N LEU A 71 -9.54 -11.44 -7.61
CA LEU A 71 -10.25 -11.50 -6.34
C LEU A 71 -10.61 -12.95 -6.00
N THR A 72 -9.96 -13.48 -4.97
CA THR A 72 -10.35 -14.77 -4.36
C THR A 72 -10.98 -14.53 -2.99
N SER A 73 -11.78 -15.47 -2.49
CA SER A 73 -12.43 -15.38 -1.17
C SER A 73 -11.44 -15.17 -0.01
N LYS A 74 -10.23 -15.70 -0.14
CA LYS A 74 -9.14 -15.48 0.81
C LYS A 74 -8.64 -14.03 0.79
N ILE A 75 -8.53 -13.43 -0.40
CA ILE A 75 -8.11 -12.03 -0.58
C ILE A 75 -9.19 -11.09 -0.03
N GLU A 76 -10.46 -11.37 -0.32
CA GLU A 76 -11.61 -10.62 0.23
C GLU A 76 -11.57 -10.59 1.76
N SER A 77 -11.41 -11.75 2.39
CA SER A 77 -11.33 -11.86 3.86
C SER A 77 -10.09 -11.15 4.43
N SER A 78 -8.94 -11.25 3.75
CA SER A 78 -7.72 -10.56 4.19
C SER A 78 -7.88 -9.05 4.11
N MET A 79 -8.51 -8.53 3.05
CA MET A 79 -8.75 -7.10 2.88
C MET A 79 -9.61 -6.52 4.00
N LEU A 80 -10.71 -7.19 4.34
CA LEU A 80 -11.60 -6.76 5.42
C LEU A 80 -10.88 -6.79 6.78
N ASN A 81 -10.16 -7.88 7.08
CA ASN A 81 -9.40 -8.02 8.32
C ASN A 81 -8.31 -6.94 8.46
N ARG A 82 -7.57 -6.66 7.38
CA ARG A 82 -6.53 -5.61 7.39
C ARG A 82 -7.14 -4.23 7.55
N THR A 83 -8.32 -3.99 6.98
CA THR A 83 -9.02 -2.71 7.18
C THR A 83 -9.37 -2.46 8.64
N VAL A 84 -9.72 -3.50 9.41
CA VAL A 84 -9.98 -3.38 10.86
C VAL A 84 -8.72 -2.91 11.57
N VAL A 85 -7.58 -3.48 11.23
CA VAL A 85 -6.28 -3.10 11.79
C VAL A 85 -5.92 -1.66 11.39
N TYR A 86 -6.11 -1.27 10.13
CA TYR A 86 -5.84 0.10 9.68
C TYR A 86 -6.69 1.13 10.43
N LYS A 87 -7.98 0.84 10.63
CA LYS A 87 -8.89 1.66 11.44
C LYS A 87 -8.38 1.77 12.88
N ALA A 88 -8.03 0.64 13.52
CA ALA A 88 -7.52 0.62 14.89
C ALA A 88 -6.19 1.38 15.06
N TRP A 89 -5.31 1.32 14.06
CA TRP A 89 -4.04 2.04 14.05
C TRP A 89 -4.15 3.51 13.64
N ASN A 90 -5.33 3.97 13.22
CA ASN A 90 -5.53 5.26 12.57
C ASN A 90 -4.51 5.48 11.42
N THR A 91 -4.35 4.48 10.56
CA THR A 91 -3.55 4.54 9.34
C THR A 91 -4.42 4.09 8.16
N LYS A 92 -3.91 4.16 6.94
CA LYS A 92 -4.63 3.80 5.72
C LYS A 92 -3.94 2.66 5.00
N GLY A 93 -4.73 1.86 4.28
CA GLY A 93 -4.25 0.87 3.34
C GLY A 93 -4.77 1.14 1.93
N TYR A 94 -3.87 1.05 0.95
CA TYR A 94 -4.20 1.15 -0.46
C TYR A 94 -4.24 -0.24 -1.10
N TRP A 95 -5.28 -0.46 -1.89
CA TRP A 95 -5.45 -1.61 -2.76
C TRP A 95 -5.34 -1.15 -4.21
N VAL A 96 -4.30 -1.57 -4.90
CA VAL A 96 -4.13 -1.37 -6.34
C VAL A 96 -4.78 -2.55 -7.04
N ILE A 97 -5.93 -2.30 -7.67
CA ILE A 97 -6.73 -3.33 -8.34
C ILE A 97 -7.31 -2.80 -9.65
N SER A 98 -7.71 -3.70 -10.53
CA SER A 98 -8.40 -3.30 -11.76
C SER A 98 -9.86 -2.91 -11.50
N GLU A 99 -10.42 -2.04 -12.35
CA GLU A 99 -11.85 -1.69 -12.33
C GLU A 99 -12.76 -2.94 -12.37
N HIS A 100 -12.39 -3.98 -13.12
CA HIS A 100 -13.13 -5.24 -13.16
C HIS A 100 -13.17 -5.95 -11.80
N VAL A 101 -12.04 -5.98 -11.08
CA VAL A 101 -11.97 -6.56 -9.73
C VAL A 101 -12.82 -5.72 -8.77
N TYR A 102 -12.78 -4.39 -8.87
CA TYR A 102 -13.59 -3.52 -8.04
C TYR A 102 -15.10 -3.65 -8.30
N ALA A 103 -15.51 -3.78 -9.56
CA ALA A 103 -16.90 -4.02 -9.94
C ALA A 103 -17.45 -5.31 -9.29
N ASN A 104 -16.61 -6.33 -9.09
CA ASN A 104 -17.00 -7.52 -8.34
C ASN A 104 -17.23 -7.23 -6.86
N LEU A 105 -16.43 -6.35 -6.24
CA LEU A 105 -16.63 -5.93 -4.85
C LEU A 105 -17.94 -5.14 -4.68
N VAL A 106 -18.23 -4.22 -5.60
CA VAL A 106 -19.51 -3.49 -5.68
C VAL A 106 -20.67 -4.48 -5.75
N LYS A 107 -20.61 -5.42 -6.69
CA LYS A 107 -21.69 -6.40 -6.91
C LYS A 107 -21.91 -7.35 -5.73
N ARG A 108 -20.84 -7.84 -5.10
CA ARG A 108 -20.92 -8.86 -4.05
C ARG A 108 -21.20 -8.30 -2.67
N TYR A 109 -20.65 -7.12 -2.37
CA TYR A 109 -20.61 -6.58 -1.01
C TYR A 109 -21.26 -5.20 -0.89
N GLY A 110 -21.82 -4.66 -1.98
CA GLY A 110 -22.48 -3.36 -1.97
C GLY A 110 -21.53 -2.18 -1.77
N PHE A 111 -20.26 -2.32 -2.19
CA PHE A 111 -19.32 -1.20 -2.19
C PHE A 111 -19.88 -0.07 -3.05
N LYS A 112 -19.65 1.19 -2.66
CA LYS A 112 -20.08 2.35 -3.43
C LYS A 112 -19.27 2.46 -4.72
N GLU A 113 -19.94 2.75 -5.83
CA GLU A 113 -19.27 2.82 -7.14
C GLU A 113 -18.24 3.95 -7.24
N SER A 114 -18.49 5.11 -6.61
CA SER A 114 -17.76 6.35 -6.91
C SER A 114 -17.66 7.35 -5.76
N SER A 115 -17.42 6.90 -4.52
CA SER A 115 -17.20 7.79 -3.37
C SER A 115 -15.77 7.78 -2.85
N TYR A 116 -15.23 8.96 -2.53
CA TYR A 116 -13.93 9.10 -1.89
C TYR A 116 -14.01 9.98 -0.64
N SER A 117 -13.30 9.55 0.41
CA SER A 117 -13.10 10.26 1.67
C SER A 117 -11.68 10.00 2.17
N SER A 118 -10.98 11.07 2.58
CA SER A 118 -9.66 10.96 3.22
C SER A 118 -9.73 10.23 4.57
N GLU A 119 -10.89 10.16 5.21
CA GLU A 119 -10.99 9.55 6.53
C GLU A 119 -11.08 8.02 6.46
N HIS A 120 -11.49 7.48 5.31
CA HIS A 120 -11.71 6.04 5.16
C HIS A 120 -10.39 5.24 5.24
N PRO A 121 -10.32 4.20 6.09
CA PRO A 121 -9.11 3.40 6.31
C PRO A 121 -8.72 2.53 5.12
N CYS A 122 -9.69 2.13 4.28
CA CYS A 122 -9.47 1.34 3.08
C CYS A 122 -9.65 2.23 1.84
N ARG A 123 -8.60 2.31 1.02
CA ARG A 123 -8.58 3.10 -0.21
C ARG A 123 -8.20 2.20 -1.38
N PHE A 124 -8.81 2.47 -2.52
CA PHE A 124 -8.58 1.76 -3.76
C PHE A 124 -7.96 2.72 -4.76
N PHE A 125 -6.85 2.30 -5.35
CA PHE A 125 -6.27 2.89 -6.54
C PHE A 125 -6.72 2.03 -7.71
N LEU A 126 -7.76 2.48 -8.41
CA LEU A 126 -8.34 1.73 -9.50
C LEU A 126 -7.56 1.98 -10.78
N CYS A 127 -7.08 0.89 -11.36
CA CYS A 127 -6.40 0.90 -12.64
C CYS A 127 -7.33 0.38 -13.72
N ASP A 128 -7.15 0.90 -14.93
CA ASP A 128 -7.72 0.26 -16.11
C ASP A 128 -7.06 -1.11 -16.34
N SER A 129 -7.64 -1.88 -17.26
CA SER A 129 -7.05 -3.15 -17.70
C SER A 129 -5.57 -2.96 -18.03
N ALA A 130 -4.75 -3.81 -17.42
CA ALA A 130 -3.33 -3.75 -17.55
C ALA A 130 -2.91 -3.97 -19.01
N ILE A 131 -2.18 -3.02 -19.60
CA ILE A 131 -1.76 -3.07 -21.00
C ILE A 131 -0.32 -3.58 -21.03
N PHE A 132 -0.06 -4.59 -21.86
CA PHE A 132 1.30 -5.02 -22.12
C PHE A 132 1.97 -4.04 -23.09
N LYS A 133 3.06 -3.41 -22.66
CA LYS A 133 3.84 -2.46 -23.46
C LYS A 133 5.31 -2.69 -23.20
N ASP A 134 6.08 -2.89 -24.27
CA ASP A 134 7.55 -3.05 -24.21
C ASP A 134 8.01 -4.12 -23.21
N ASP A 135 7.34 -5.28 -23.18
CA ASP A 135 7.53 -6.40 -22.23
C ASP A 135 7.12 -6.15 -20.77
N TYR A 136 6.51 -5.00 -20.49
CA TYR A 136 6.03 -4.62 -19.17
C TYR A 136 4.51 -4.53 -19.09
N LEU A 137 3.99 -4.88 -17.92
CA LEU A 137 2.59 -4.64 -17.59
C LEU A 137 2.43 -3.19 -17.11
N THR A 138 1.81 -2.36 -17.94
CA THR A 138 1.49 -0.95 -17.62
C THR A 138 0.09 -0.86 -17.02
N LEU A 139 -0.01 -0.33 -15.80
CA LEU A 139 -1.28 -0.02 -15.14
C LEU A 139 -1.56 1.47 -15.32
N ASN A 140 -2.59 1.80 -16.10
CA ASN A 140 -3.04 3.18 -16.22
C ASN A 140 -3.91 3.54 -15.01
N PRO A 141 -3.51 4.53 -14.19
CA PRO A 141 -4.35 5.05 -13.13
C PRO A 141 -5.66 5.59 -13.70
N ASN A 142 -6.79 5.15 -13.15
CA ASN A 142 -8.09 5.71 -13.50
C ASN A 142 -8.56 6.67 -12.40
N ARG A 143 -8.82 6.15 -11.20
CA ARG A 143 -9.42 6.92 -10.11
C ARG A 143 -9.20 6.32 -8.73
N TYR A 144 -9.53 7.11 -7.71
CA TYR A 144 -9.53 6.68 -6.32
C TYR A 144 -10.96 6.45 -5.83
N VAL A 145 -11.14 5.39 -5.05
CA VAL A 145 -12.37 5.12 -4.31
C VAL A 145 -11.97 4.74 -2.89
N SER A 146 -12.83 4.97 -1.90
CA SER A 146 -12.52 4.61 -0.52
C SER A 146 -13.75 4.14 0.22
N VAL A 147 -13.54 3.28 1.20
CA VAL A 147 -14.63 2.60 1.92
C VAL A 147 -14.34 2.58 3.41
N ASP A 148 -15.35 2.89 4.22
CA ASP A 148 -15.32 2.58 5.64
C ASP A 148 -15.88 1.16 5.87
N LEU A 149 -15.34 0.45 6.85
CA LEU A 149 -15.85 -0.87 7.23
C LEU A 149 -17.33 -0.84 7.56
N ASP A 150 -17.78 0.24 8.21
CA ASP A 150 -19.16 0.36 8.65
C ASP A 150 -20.14 0.42 7.45
N GLU A 151 -19.64 0.70 6.23
CA GLU A 151 -20.43 0.76 4.99
C GLU A 151 -20.57 -0.60 4.29
N VAL A 152 -19.62 -1.53 4.49
CA VAL A 152 -19.52 -2.77 3.70
C VAL A 152 -19.47 -4.04 4.55
N TYR A 153 -19.36 -3.90 5.86
CA TYR A 153 -19.20 -5.02 6.77
C TYR A 153 -20.17 -4.89 7.94
N GLN A 154 -21.00 -5.92 8.13
CA GLN A 154 -21.72 -6.09 9.40
C GLN A 154 -20.78 -6.80 10.39
N PRO A 155 -20.64 -6.30 11.62
CA PRO A 155 -19.64 -6.79 12.56
C PRO A 155 -19.93 -8.26 12.92
N THR A 156 -19.19 -9.19 12.32
CA THR A 156 -18.95 -10.48 12.97
C THR A 156 -17.99 -10.23 14.13
N PRO A 157 -18.26 -10.75 15.33
CA PRO A 157 -17.36 -10.63 16.47
C PRO A 157 -16.12 -11.50 16.22
N TYR A 158 -15.22 -11.01 15.40
CA TYR A 158 -13.89 -11.56 15.31
C TYR A 158 -13.11 -11.10 16.54
N ASN A 159 -12.67 -12.07 17.33
CA ASN A 159 -11.58 -11.89 18.29
C ASN A 159 -10.26 -11.70 17.51
N LEU A 160 -10.20 -10.66 16.68
CA LEU A 160 -9.01 -10.34 15.91
C LEU A 160 -7.98 -9.80 16.90
N VAL A 161 -6.92 -10.57 17.14
CA VAL A 161 -5.78 -10.08 17.90
C VAL A 161 -5.12 -8.99 17.06
N LEU A 162 -5.32 -7.73 17.45
CA LEU A 162 -4.73 -6.60 16.76
C LEU A 162 -3.21 -6.64 16.95
N PRO A 163 -2.42 -6.57 15.87
CA PRO A 163 -0.99 -6.43 16.01
C PRO A 163 -0.65 -5.08 16.64
N ASP A 164 0.43 -5.07 17.42
CA ASP A 164 0.94 -3.88 18.08
C ASP A 164 1.58 -2.95 17.04
N LYS A 165 1.02 -1.74 16.89
CA LYS A 165 1.48 -0.75 15.91
C LYS A 165 2.93 -0.35 16.14
N ASP A 166 3.36 -0.22 17.40
CA ASP A 166 4.71 0.24 17.72
C ASP A 166 5.75 -0.83 17.35
N LYS A 167 5.42 -2.12 17.55
CA LYS A 167 6.28 -3.22 17.08
C LYS A 167 6.41 -3.23 15.56
N VAL A 168 5.33 -2.91 14.85
CA VAL A 168 5.35 -2.78 13.38
C VAL A 168 6.23 -1.60 12.94
N VAL A 169 6.09 -0.45 13.58
CA VAL A 169 6.94 0.73 13.33
C VAL A 169 8.41 0.44 13.63
N GLN A 170 8.72 -0.36 14.66
CA GLN A 170 10.09 -0.79 14.94
C GLN A 170 10.67 -1.65 13.80
N VAL A 171 9.88 -2.55 13.22
CA VAL A 171 10.28 -3.35 12.05
C VAL A 171 10.57 -2.43 10.85
N PHE A 172 9.72 -1.44 10.61
CA PHE A 172 9.92 -0.44 9.55
C PHE A 172 11.19 0.38 9.75
N ASN A 173 11.42 0.88 10.97
CA ASN A 173 12.64 1.60 11.32
C ASN A 173 13.90 0.73 11.11
N ALA A 174 13.84 -0.56 11.46
CA ALA A 174 14.95 -1.48 11.25
C ALA A 174 15.24 -1.71 9.76
N LYS A 175 14.21 -1.96 8.94
CA LYS A 175 14.36 -2.11 7.48
C LYS A 175 14.90 -0.84 6.82
N MET A 176 14.36 0.32 7.18
CA MET A 176 14.83 1.61 6.68
C MET A 176 16.30 1.87 7.03
N ARG A 177 16.75 1.54 8.25
CA ARG A 177 18.18 1.63 8.60
C ARG A 177 19.04 0.77 7.68
N ALA A 178 18.61 -0.46 7.38
CA ALA A 178 19.34 -1.35 6.49
C ALA A 178 19.44 -0.78 5.06
N GLU A 179 18.35 -0.25 4.50
CA GLU A 179 18.31 0.36 3.16
C GLU A 179 19.19 1.61 3.05
N LEU A 180 19.11 2.51 4.05
CA LEU A 180 19.90 3.75 4.06
C LEU A 180 21.40 3.46 4.22
N LEU A 181 21.78 2.52 5.09
CA LEU A 181 23.18 2.10 5.25
C LEU A 181 23.72 1.40 4.01
N GLY A 182 22.92 0.53 3.38
CA GLY A 182 23.28 -0.13 2.13
C GLY A 182 23.56 0.87 1.00
N SER A 183 22.69 1.87 0.87
CA SER A 183 22.83 2.94 -0.13
C SER A 183 24.11 3.76 0.06
N ILE A 184 24.46 4.11 1.30
CA ILE A 184 25.71 4.82 1.62
C ILE A 184 26.93 3.97 1.24
N TYR A 185 26.92 2.68 1.59
CA TYR A 185 28.04 1.78 1.28
C TYR A 185 28.27 1.63 -0.22
N THR A 186 27.21 1.53 -1.02
CA THR A 186 27.30 1.47 -2.48
C THR A 186 27.85 2.76 -3.10
N VAL A 187 27.48 3.93 -2.57
CA VAL A 187 27.97 5.22 -3.07
C VAL A 187 29.45 5.42 -2.76
N VAL A 188 29.90 5.04 -1.55
CA VAL A 188 31.32 5.15 -1.17
C VAL A 188 32.20 4.23 -2.03
N ARG A 189 31.76 2.99 -2.28
CA ARG A 189 32.51 2.03 -3.10
C ARG A 189 32.61 2.40 -4.58
N LYS A 190 31.64 3.14 -5.14
CA LYS A 190 31.72 3.64 -6.52
C LYS A 190 32.63 4.86 -6.68
N ARG A 191 33.06 5.48 -5.58
CA ARG A 191 33.91 6.69 -5.58
C ARG A 191 35.37 6.42 -5.18
N LEU A 192 35.69 5.18 -4.80
CA LEU A 192 37.04 4.68 -4.53
C LEU A 192 37.47 3.76 -5.67
#